data_AF-A0A943SLS5-F1
#
_entry.id   AF-A0A943SLS5-F1
#
_cell.length_a   1.000
_cell.length_b   1.000
_cell.length_c   1.000
_cell.angle_alpha   90.00
_cell.angle_beta   90.00
_cell.angle_gamma   90.00
#
_symmetry.space_group_name_H-M   'P 1'
#
loop_
_entity.id
_entity.type
_entity.pdbx_description
1 polymer ?
#
loop_
_entity_poly.entity_id
_entity_poly.type
_entity_poly.pdbx_seq_one_letter_code
_entity_poly.pdbx_strand_id
1 'polypeptide(L)'
;MAEKQRQASGKAGWSPEETALLFEEIDRAAAQEQPIRRAFEVVAQKTGRRPNSIRNYYYTKLREEPGRGKAAFIPFGEQEQHRLVEAMLLGQAEGKSVRSIAAKLGGGEKKAMLRYQNKYRGLLRGNPGYIEKVLQELRDAGKIGPQDNPVWKTRRRPGAEQTLAELADNLARLGKDGEAVLYGLNHIVWAAIQKGSGQETRLLSQLEVQRARNEELERQLHALQEQSRAAFSSELPPKI
;
A
#
# COMPACT_ATOMS: atom_id res chain seq x y z
N MET A 1 3.82 4.66 -32.53
CA MET A 1 4.44 4.74 -31.18
C MET A 1 3.48 4.07 -30.20
N ALA A 2 3.81 2.87 -29.73
CA ALA A 2 2.90 1.99 -29.01
C ALA A 2 2.65 2.47 -27.57
N GLU A 3 1.37 2.72 -27.26
CA GLU A 3 0.89 3.13 -25.94
C GLU A 3 0.88 1.92 -24.99
N LYS A 4 1.83 1.88 -24.05
CA LYS A 4 1.87 0.89 -22.97
C LYS A 4 0.74 1.19 -21.98
N GLN A 5 -0.44 0.62 -22.24
CA GLN A 5 -1.54 0.57 -21.27
C GLN A 5 -1.06 -0.14 -19.99
N ARG A 6 -0.95 0.62 -18.90
CA ARG A 6 -0.74 0.10 -17.56
C ARG A 6 -2.05 -0.54 -17.07
N GLN A 7 -2.29 -1.80 -17.43
CA GLN A 7 -3.38 -2.57 -16.85
C GLN A 7 -3.12 -2.78 -15.35
N ALA A 8 -3.97 -2.17 -14.52
CA ALA A 8 -4.04 -2.44 -13.10
C ALA A 8 -4.71 -3.81 -12.89
N SER A 9 -3.95 -4.89 -12.98
CA SER A 9 -4.44 -6.24 -12.65
C SER A 9 -4.43 -6.46 -11.12
N GLY A 10 -5.44 -5.90 -10.45
CA GLY A 10 -5.83 -6.36 -9.12
C GLY A 10 -6.50 -7.72 -9.21
N LYS A 11 -5.77 -8.80 -9.56
CA LYS A 11 -6.28 -10.17 -9.42
C LYS A 11 -6.40 -10.48 -7.92
N ALA A 12 -7.64 -10.62 -7.46
CA ALA A 12 -7.97 -11.07 -6.10
C ALA A 12 -7.42 -12.49 -5.88
N GLY A 13 -6.61 -12.68 -4.83
CA GLY A 13 -6.06 -13.99 -4.44
C GLY A 13 -5.00 -14.56 -5.39
N TRP A 14 -4.37 -15.68 -5.00
CA TRP A 14 -3.48 -16.52 -5.83
C TRP A 14 -4.23 -17.80 -6.18
N SER A 15 -4.26 -18.20 -7.45
CA SER A 15 -4.92 -19.45 -7.83
C SER A 15 -4.05 -20.68 -7.51
N PRO A 16 -4.64 -21.87 -7.33
CA PRO A 16 -3.88 -23.11 -7.18
C PRO A 16 -2.91 -23.36 -8.34
N GLU A 17 -3.32 -23.03 -9.57
CA GLU A 17 -2.50 -23.19 -10.78
C GLU A 17 -1.32 -22.21 -10.80
N GLU A 18 -1.55 -20.94 -10.44
CA GLU A 18 -0.48 -19.95 -10.29
C GLU A 18 0.52 -20.36 -9.19
N THR A 19 0.03 -21.02 -8.14
CA THR A 19 0.83 -21.53 -7.02
C THR A 19 1.69 -22.71 -7.46
N ALA A 20 1.08 -23.71 -8.11
CA ALA A 20 1.79 -24.88 -8.64
C ALA A 20 2.88 -24.47 -9.64
N LEU A 21 2.54 -23.59 -10.58
CA LEU A 21 3.50 -23.05 -11.55
C LEU A 21 4.67 -22.36 -10.86
N LEU A 22 4.42 -21.56 -9.82
CA LEU A 22 5.48 -20.89 -9.09
C LEU A 22 6.46 -21.89 -8.48
N PHE A 23 5.97 -22.90 -7.76
CA PHE A 23 6.85 -23.87 -7.11
C PHE A 23 7.59 -24.76 -8.12
N GLU A 24 6.93 -25.16 -9.21
CA GLU A 24 7.58 -25.91 -10.28
C GLU A 24 8.74 -25.14 -10.93
N GLU A 25 8.55 -23.85 -11.25
CA GLU A 25 9.61 -23.03 -11.84
C GLU A 25 10.76 -22.79 -10.85
N ILE A 26 10.47 -22.74 -9.54
CA ILE A 26 11.49 -22.62 -8.48
C ILE A 26 12.32 -23.90 -8.39
N ASP A 27 11.67 -25.06 -8.37
CA ASP A 27 12.34 -26.36 -8.35
C ASP A 27 13.16 -26.58 -9.63
N ARG A 28 12.64 -26.17 -10.79
CA ARG A 28 13.37 -26.20 -12.06
C ARG A 28 14.60 -25.28 -12.05
N ALA A 29 14.47 -24.06 -11.54
CA ALA A 29 15.61 -23.15 -11.43
C ALA A 29 16.67 -23.71 -10.46
N ALA A 30 16.25 -24.32 -9.35
CA ALA A 30 17.16 -24.97 -8.42
C ALA A 30 17.90 -26.17 -9.05
N ALA A 31 17.18 -27.02 -9.78
CA ALA A 31 17.77 -28.17 -10.50
C ALA A 31 18.76 -27.74 -11.59
N GLN A 32 18.57 -26.55 -12.17
CA GLN A 32 19.47 -25.97 -13.17
C GLN A 32 20.56 -25.07 -12.57
N GLU A 33 20.69 -25.03 -11.24
CA GLU A 33 21.62 -24.15 -10.51
C GLU A 33 21.46 -22.66 -10.87
N GLN A 34 20.27 -22.26 -11.31
CA GLN A 34 19.96 -20.88 -11.67
C GLN A 34 19.49 -20.08 -10.45
N PRO A 35 19.70 -18.75 -10.43
CA PRO A 35 19.17 -17.91 -9.38
C PRO A 35 17.65 -17.99 -9.31
N ILE A 36 17.09 -18.07 -8.09
CA ILE A 36 15.63 -18.08 -7.83
C ILE A 36 14.86 -16.93 -8.52
N ARG A 37 15.56 -15.82 -8.77
CA ARG A 37 15.03 -14.68 -9.51
C ARG A 37 14.57 -15.06 -10.92
N ARG A 38 15.27 -15.99 -11.58
CA ARG A 38 14.94 -16.45 -12.93
C ARG A 38 13.56 -17.11 -12.97
N ALA A 39 13.24 -17.93 -11.97
CA ALA A 39 11.91 -18.51 -11.80
C ALA A 39 10.83 -17.43 -11.65
N PHE A 40 11.08 -16.40 -10.81
CA PHE A 40 10.13 -15.29 -10.66
C PHE A 40 9.89 -14.53 -11.97
N GLU A 41 10.90 -14.39 -12.81
CA GLU A 41 10.77 -13.75 -14.13
C GLU A 41 9.92 -14.60 -15.10
N VAL A 42 10.11 -15.93 -15.13
CA VAL A 42 9.25 -16.84 -15.91
C VAL A 42 7.80 -16.77 -15.45
N VAL A 43 7.58 -16.85 -14.13
CA VAL A 43 6.24 -16.79 -13.55
C VAL A 43 5.58 -15.44 -13.84
N ALA A 44 6.32 -14.34 -13.80
CA ALA A 44 5.81 -13.01 -14.15
C ALA A 44 5.35 -12.94 -15.61
N GLN A 45 6.15 -13.51 -16.53
CA GLN A 45 5.80 -13.58 -17.95
C GLN A 45 4.55 -14.43 -18.20
N LYS A 46 4.44 -15.59 -17.55
CA LYS A 46 3.31 -16.52 -17.74
C LYS A 46 2.01 -16.06 -17.10
N THR A 47 2.06 -15.44 -15.92
CA THR A 47 0.86 -15.10 -15.12
C THR A 47 0.41 -13.64 -15.26
N GLY A 48 1.29 -12.77 -15.77
CA GLY A 48 1.12 -11.32 -15.77
C GLY A 48 1.21 -10.68 -14.38
N ARG A 49 1.61 -11.44 -13.34
CA ARG A 49 1.79 -10.94 -11.98
C ARG A 49 3.04 -10.06 -11.88
N ARG A 50 2.99 -9.03 -11.03
CA ARG A 50 4.15 -8.19 -10.75
C ARG A 50 5.26 -9.02 -10.05
N PRO A 51 6.55 -8.88 -10.43
CA PRO A 51 7.65 -9.63 -9.80
C PRO A 51 7.69 -9.54 -8.27
N ASN A 52 7.39 -8.35 -7.71
CA ASN A 52 7.33 -8.17 -6.26
C ASN A 52 6.17 -8.95 -5.61
N SER A 53 5.03 -9.08 -6.30
CA SER A 53 3.90 -9.88 -5.83
C SER A 53 4.28 -11.36 -5.75
N ILE A 54 4.95 -11.87 -6.79
CA ILE A 54 5.41 -13.26 -6.87
C ILE A 54 6.40 -13.57 -5.75
N ARG A 55 7.43 -12.72 -5.61
CA ARG A 55 8.42 -12.82 -4.54
C ARG A 55 7.76 -12.86 -3.17
N ASN A 56 6.85 -11.92 -2.89
CA ASN A 56 6.19 -11.82 -1.59
C ASN A 56 5.35 -13.06 -1.28
N TYR A 57 4.64 -13.59 -2.27
CA TYR A 57 3.84 -14.79 -2.12
C TYR A 57 4.70 -16.02 -1.86
N TYR A 58 5.78 -16.20 -2.63
CA TYR A 58 6.75 -17.28 -2.43
C TYR A 58 7.28 -17.30 -0.99
N TYR A 59 7.80 -16.17 -0.49
CA TYR A 59 8.33 -16.12 0.88
C TYR A 59 7.25 -16.23 1.96
N THR A 60 6.00 -15.92 1.65
CA THR A 60 4.88 -16.14 2.58
C THR A 60 4.60 -17.64 2.70
N LYS A 61 4.49 -18.35 1.58
CA LYS A 61 4.33 -19.81 1.55
C LYS A 61 5.52 -20.55 2.16
N LEU A 62 6.73 -20.07 1.90
CA LEU A 62 7.95 -20.63 2.50
C LEU A 62 7.96 -20.53 4.04
N ARG A 63 7.29 -19.51 4.61
CA ARG A 63 7.15 -19.37 6.08
C ARG A 63 6.06 -20.30 6.64
N GLU A 64 5.08 -20.66 5.82
CA GLU A 64 4.00 -21.60 6.18
C GLU A 64 4.50 -23.07 6.15
N GLU A 65 5.52 -23.38 5.36
CA GLU A 65 6.15 -24.72 5.26
C GLU A 65 7.54 -24.77 5.93
N PRO A 66 7.64 -25.18 7.21
CA PRO A 66 8.93 -25.32 7.89
C PRO A 66 9.76 -26.46 7.26
N GLY A 67 10.86 -26.12 6.60
CA GLY A 67 11.83 -27.10 6.08
C GLY A 67 12.52 -26.71 4.76
N ARG A 68 11.95 -25.78 3.98
CA ARG A 68 12.41 -25.46 2.62
C ARG A 68 13.35 -24.23 2.52
N GLY A 69 13.69 -23.59 3.64
CA GLY A 69 14.51 -22.36 3.67
C GLY A 69 15.89 -22.53 4.31
N LYS A 70 16.96 -22.56 3.49
CA LYS A 70 18.35 -22.41 3.96
C LYS A 70 18.82 -20.96 3.81
N ALA A 71 18.63 -20.18 4.87
CA ALA A 71 19.51 -19.08 5.26
C ALA A 71 19.39 -18.97 6.77
N ALA A 72 20.50 -18.94 7.51
CA ALA A 72 20.49 -18.81 8.95
C ALA A 72 19.79 -17.49 9.33
N PHE A 73 18.50 -17.57 9.61
CA PHE A 73 17.73 -16.45 10.12
C PHE A 73 18.23 -16.18 11.53
N ILE A 74 19.00 -15.11 11.70
CA ILE A 74 19.45 -14.67 13.01
C ILE A 74 18.34 -13.79 13.61
N PRO A 75 17.59 -14.30 14.61
CA PRO A 75 16.56 -13.50 15.26
C PRO A 75 17.19 -12.28 15.93
N PHE A 76 16.39 -11.24 16.14
CA PHE A 76 16.83 -10.11 16.95
C PHE A 76 16.91 -10.54 18.40
N GLY A 77 18.06 -10.31 19.04
CA GLY A 77 18.16 -10.37 20.50
C GLY A 77 17.38 -9.23 21.15
N GLU A 78 17.00 -9.38 22.42
CA GLU A 78 16.22 -8.36 23.14
C GLU A 78 16.94 -7.01 23.22
N GLN A 79 18.23 -7.02 23.56
CA GLN A 79 19.06 -5.81 23.61
C GLN A 79 19.21 -5.16 22.23
N GLU A 80 19.35 -5.96 21.17
CA GLU A 80 19.42 -5.45 19.80
C GLU A 80 18.10 -4.80 19.38
N GLN A 81 16.98 -5.43 19.74
CA GLN A 81 15.65 -4.91 19.49
C GLN A 81 15.41 -3.59 20.25
N HIS A 82 15.79 -3.53 21.52
CA HIS A 82 15.63 -2.34 22.34
C HIS A 82 16.44 -1.16 21.78
N ARG A 83 17.74 -1.37 21.51
CA ARG A 83 18.60 -0.36 20.86
C ARG A 83 18.06 0.12 19.51
N LEU A 84 17.48 -0.79 18.72
CA LEU A 84 16.84 -0.42 17.47
C LEU A 84 15.66 0.52 17.71
N VAL A 85 14.75 0.19 18.62
CA VAL A 85 13.57 1.02 18.90
C VAL A 85 13.98 2.36 19.50
N GLU A 86 14.91 2.38 20.46
CA GLU A 86 15.46 3.62 21.03
C GLU A 86 16.00 4.56 19.93
N ALA A 87 16.88 4.04 19.07
CA ALA A 87 17.45 4.83 17.99
C ALA A 87 16.40 5.33 16.98
N MET A 88 15.36 4.54 16.72
CA MET A 88 14.24 4.94 15.85
C MET A 88 13.43 6.07 16.47
N LEU A 89 13.08 5.97 17.74
CA LEU A 89 12.28 6.98 18.44
C LEU A 89 13.03 8.30 18.54
N LEU A 90 14.30 8.27 18.96
CA LEU A 90 15.15 9.46 19.05
C LEU A 90 15.35 10.12 17.68
N GLY A 91 15.74 9.33 16.67
CA GLY A 91 15.94 9.88 15.33
C GLY A 91 14.66 10.46 14.74
N GLN A 92 13.50 9.83 14.98
CA GLN A 92 12.21 10.36 14.51
C GLN A 92 11.76 11.61 15.28
N ALA A 93 12.11 11.73 16.57
CA ALA A 93 11.89 12.95 17.35
C ALA A 93 12.66 14.12 16.73
N GLU A 94 13.91 13.87 16.31
CA GLU A 94 14.75 14.80 15.55
C GLU A 94 14.30 15.02 14.07
N GLY A 95 13.21 14.40 13.63
CA GLY A 95 12.69 14.55 12.26
C GLY A 95 13.39 13.70 11.19
N LYS A 96 14.29 12.78 11.58
CA LYS A 96 14.94 11.87 10.64
C LYS A 96 13.97 10.79 10.15
N SER A 97 14.12 10.38 8.90
CA SER A 97 13.34 9.26 8.36
C SER A 97 13.82 7.93 8.91
N VAL A 98 12.89 6.99 9.12
CA VAL A 98 13.19 5.58 9.49
C VAL A 98 14.26 4.98 8.58
N ARG A 99 14.23 5.33 7.28
CA ARG A 99 15.22 4.84 6.32
C ARG A 99 16.62 5.36 6.60
N SER A 100 16.76 6.66 6.87
CA SER A 100 18.03 7.29 7.21
C SER A 100 18.61 6.71 8.51
N ILE A 101 17.79 6.55 9.54
CA ILE A 101 18.18 5.95 10.83
C ILE A 101 18.66 4.51 10.62
N ALA A 102 17.89 3.69 9.91
CA ALA A 102 18.27 2.30 9.62
C ALA A 102 19.56 2.21 8.80
N ALA A 103 19.79 3.13 7.86
CA ALA A 103 21.02 3.15 7.06
C ALA A 103 22.23 3.46 7.93
N LYS A 104 22.10 4.42 8.86
CA LYS A 104 23.12 4.76 9.85
C LYS A 104 23.41 3.58 10.79
N LEU A 105 22.37 2.95 11.35
CA LEU A 105 22.52 1.77 12.21
C LEU A 105 23.18 0.59 11.48
N GLY A 106 22.89 0.45 10.18
CA GLY A 106 23.48 -0.56 9.32
C GLY A 106 24.91 -0.27 8.87
N GLY A 107 25.50 0.87 9.25
CA GLY A 107 26.84 1.25 8.79
C GLY A 107 26.95 1.39 7.26
N GLY A 108 25.84 1.72 6.59
CA GLY A 108 25.76 1.76 5.13
C GLY A 108 25.47 0.41 4.46
N GLU A 109 25.53 -0.72 5.18
CA GLU A 109 25.23 -2.04 4.64
C GLU A 109 23.73 -2.20 4.34
N LYS A 110 23.42 -2.42 3.06
CA LYS A 110 22.03 -2.50 2.56
C LYS A 110 21.25 -3.64 3.22
N LYS A 111 21.90 -4.78 3.46
CA LYS A 111 21.25 -5.94 4.13
C LYS A 111 20.89 -5.62 5.58
N ALA A 112 21.82 -5.00 6.32
CA ALA A 112 21.59 -4.59 7.71
C ALA A 112 20.49 -3.52 7.82
N MET A 113 20.54 -2.50 6.96
CA MET A 113 19.49 -1.47 6.87
C MET A 113 18.11 -2.10 6.67
N LEU A 114 17.96 -3.02 5.71
CA LEU A 114 16.68 -3.68 5.44
C LEU A 114 16.24 -4.55 6.62
N ARG A 115 17.16 -5.21 7.32
CA ARG A 115 16.87 -5.99 8.52
C ARG A 115 16.30 -5.09 9.62
N TYR A 116 16.91 -3.95 9.90
CA TYR A 116 16.43 -2.97 10.89
C TYR A 116 15.07 -2.35 10.51
N GLN A 117 14.89 -1.93 9.26
CA GLN A 117 13.59 -1.41 8.79
C GLN A 117 12.48 -2.44 8.93
N ASN A 118 12.74 -3.68 8.52
CA ASN A 118 11.73 -4.75 8.60
C ASN A 118 11.38 -5.09 10.04
N LYS A 119 12.37 -5.16 10.93
CA LYS A 119 12.13 -5.42 12.35
C LYS A 119 11.31 -4.30 12.98
N TYR A 120 11.68 -3.04 12.77
CA TYR A 120 10.95 -1.90 13.32
C TYR A 120 9.50 -1.84 12.81
N ARG A 121 9.30 -2.02 11.50
CA ARG A 121 7.95 -2.11 10.89
C ARG A 121 7.13 -3.27 11.46
N GLY A 122 7.77 -4.41 11.72
CA GLY A 122 7.13 -5.57 12.36
C GLY A 122 6.66 -5.25 13.78
N LEU A 123 7.49 -4.57 14.57
CA LEU A 123 7.14 -4.14 15.93
C LEU A 123 5.98 -3.13 15.94
N LEU A 124 5.99 -2.16 15.04
CA LEU A 124 4.90 -1.17 14.92
C LEU A 124 3.54 -1.82 14.69
N ARG A 125 3.49 -2.91 13.91
CA ARG A 125 2.25 -3.63 13.63
C ARG A 125 1.91 -4.67 14.70
N GLY A 126 2.90 -5.43 15.14
CA GLY A 126 2.68 -6.64 15.95
C GLY A 126 2.89 -6.46 17.44
N ASN A 127 3.57 -5.39 17.87
CA ASN A 127 3.82 -5.11 19.29
C ASN A 127 3.94 -3.58 19.54
N PRO A 128 2.86 -2.81 19.34
CA PRO A 128 2.87 -1.37 19.59
C PRO A 128 3.12 -1.03 21.06
N GLY A 129 2.61 -1.83 22.01
CA GLY A 129 2.81 -1.62 23.44
C GLY A 129 4.29 -1.66 23.87
N TYR A 130 5.12 -2.49 23.23
CA TYR A 130 6.56 -2.46 23.46
C TYR A 130 7.20 -1.13 23.02
N ILE A 131 6.75 -0.56 21.91
CA ILE A 131 7.25 0.73 21.43
C ILE A 131 6.81 1.86 22.37
N GLU A 132 5.57 1.81 22.88
CA GLU A 132 5.09 2.75 23.89
C GLU A 132 5.88 2.67 25.18
N LYS A 133 6.21 1.45 25.63
CA LYS A 133 7.08 1.24 26.80
C LYS A 133 8.44 1.92 26.61
N VAL A 134 9.13 1.66 25.49
CA VAL A 134 10.44 2.27 25.22
C VAL A 134 10.33 3.79 25.06
N LEU A 135 9.22 4.29 24.47
CA LEU A 135 8.96 5.73 24.40
C LEU A 135 8.81 6.34 25.80
N GLN A 136 8.11 5.67 26.71
CA GLN A 136 7.96 6.13 28.08
C GLN A 136 9.30 6.12 28.82
N GLU A 137 10.11 5.06 28.68
CA GLU A 137 11.48 5.01 29.23
C GLU A 137 12.33 6.21 28.77
N LEU A 138 12.21 6.62 27.51
CA LEU A 138 12.93 7.79 26.97
C LEU A 138 12.39 9.12 27.48
N ARG A 139 11.09 9.21 27.78
CA ARG A 139 10.49 10.40 28.40
C ARG A 139 10.91 10.53 29.87
N ASP A 140 10.88 9.42 30.60
CA ASP A 140 11.32 9.37 32.00
C ASP A 140 12.82 9.73 32.11
N ALA A 141 13.62 9.35 31.12
CA ALA A 141 15.02 9.75 30.99
C ALA A 141 15.23 11.18 30.46
N GLY A 142 14.17 11.95 30.17
CA GLY A 142 14.24 13.31 29.65
C GLY A 142 14.79 13.44 28.22
N LYS A 143 14.92 12.34 27.47
CA LYS A 143 15.46 12.33 26.10
C LYS A 143 14.40 12.71 25.05
N ILE A 144 13.13 12.55 25.36
CA ILE A 144 11.99 12.90 24.50
C ILE A 144 10.99 13.70 25.34
N GLY A 145 10.42 14.77 24.77
CA GLY A 145 9.43 15.60 25.46
C GLY A 145 8.15 14.80 25.80
N PRO A 146 7.45 15.10 26.91
CA PRO A 146 6.22 14.40 27.29
C PRO A 146 5.13 14.43 26.21
N GLN A 147 5.08 15.51 25.43
CA GLN A 147 4.11 15.73 24.36
C GLN A 147 4.61 15.26 22.99
N ASP A 148 5.89 14.89 22.86
CA ASP A 148 6.45 14.45 21.60
C ASP A 148 6.02 13.02 21.31
N ASN A 149 5.45 12.84 20.12
CA ASN A 149 5.09 11.53 19.60
C ASN A 149 5.79 11.28 18.26
N PRO A 150 7.01 10.70 18.29
CA PRO A 150 7.82 10.55 17.08
C PRO A 150 7.29 9.49 16.11
N VAL A 151 6.50 8.53 16.60
CA VAL A 151 5.98 7.39 15.83
C VAL A 151 4.66 7.73 15.15
N TRP A 152 3.72 8.25 15.95
CA TRP A 152 2.34 8.47 15.56
C TRP A 152 2.13 9.96 15.29
N LYS A 153 3.06 10.61 14.58
CA LYS A 153 2.88 12.01 14.16
C LYS A 153 1.59 12.07 13.35
N THR A 154 0.51 12.55 13.97
CA THR A 154 -0.60 13.15 13.24
C THR A 154 0.08 14.23 12.43
N ARG A 155 0.18 14.07 11.10
CA ARG A 155 0.65 15.16 10.24
C ARG A 155 -0.33 16.32 10.50
N ARG A 156 0.02 17.22 11.42
CA ARG A 156 -0.52 18.57 11.39
C ARG A 156 0.02 19.14 10.09
N ARG A 157 -0.79 19.04 9.04
CA ARG A 157 -0.55 19.84 7.84
C ARG A 157 -0.52 21.28 8.36
N PRO A 158 0.52 22.06 8.05
CA PRO A 158 0.47 23.48 8.34
C PRO A 158 -0.83 24.04 7.75
N GLY A 159 -1.44 25.01 8.43
CA GLY A 159 -2.64 25.66 7.91
C GLY A 159 -2.38 26.16 6.48
N ALA A 160 -3.41 26.15 5.63
CA ALA A 160 -3.27 26.61 4.25
C ALA A 160 -2.67 28.02 4.20
N GLU A 161 -3.11 28.91 5.09
CA GLU A 161 -2.57 30.27 5.23
C GLU A 161 -1.09 30.31 5.60
N GLN A 162 -0.66 29.50 6.58
CA GLN A 162 0.74 29.46 7.02
C GLN A 162 1.65 28.92 5.91
N THR A 163 1.18 27.90 5.18
CA THR A 163 1.90 27.33 4.03
C THR A 163 2.01 28.34 2.87
N LEU A 164 0.93 29.09 2.61
CA LEU A 164 0.89 30.10 1.57
C LEU A 164 1.77 31.30 1.90
N ALA A 165 1.78 31.75 3.16
CA ALA A 165 2.64 32.83 3.62
C ALA A 165 4.13 32.46 3.49
N GLU A 166 4.52 31.27 3.96
CA GLU A 166 5.89 30.77 3.82
C GLU A 166 6.29 30.59 2.35
N LEU A 167 5.38 30.11 1.50
CA LEU A 167 5.63 29.99 0.07
C LEU A 167 5.82 31.37 -0.59
N ALA A 168 4.96 32.34 -0.28
CA ALA A 168 5.04 33.69 -0.80
C ALA A 168 6.36 34.37 -0.41
N ASP A 169 6.78 34.25 0.86
CA ASP A 169 8.05 34.79 1.35
C ASP A 169 9.26 34.16 0.65
N ASN A 170 9.25 32.83 0.47
CA ASN A 170 10.33 32.13 -0.22
C ASN A 170 10.42 32.51 -1.70
N LEU A 171 9.28 32.71 -2.37
CA LEU A 171 9.23 33.12 -3.77
C LEU A 171 9.64 34.58 -3.95
N ALA A 172 9.26 35.47 -3.03
CA ALA A 172 9.70 36.87 -3.03
C ALA A 172 11.22 36.98 -2.94
N ARG A 173 11.87 36.10 -2.17
CA ARG A 173 13.34 36.03 -2.07
C ARG A 173 14.03 35.51 -3.33
N LEU A 174 13.33 34.73 -4.17
CA LEU A 174 13.86 34.15 -5.40
C LEU A 174 13.73 35.09 -6.62
N GLY A 175 12.95 36.17 -6.51
CA GLY A 175 12.78 37.14 -7.60
C GLY A 175 12.21 36.49 -8.87
N LYS A 176 12.82 36.76 -10.04
CA LYS A 176 12.34 36.29 -11.36
C LYS A 176 12.26 34.76 -11.49
N ASP A 177 13.10 34.03 -10.76
CA ASP A 177 13.08 32.56 -10.78
C ASP A 177 11.88 31.99 -9.99
N GLY A 178 11.39 32.74 -8.98
CA GLY A 178 10.17 32.39 -8.25
C GLY A 178 8.92 32.48 -9.12
N GLU A 179 8.87 33.43 -10.04
CA GLU A 179 7.77 33.59 -10.98
C GLU A 179 7.65 32.38 -11.93
N ALA A 180 8.76 31.90 -12.48
CA ALA A 180 8.77 30.70 -13.32
C ALA A 180 8.30 29.44 -12.57
N VAL A 181 8.67 29.32 -11.28
CA VAL A 181 8.20 28.23 -10.41
C VAL A 181 6.69 28.32 -10.18
N LEU A 182 6.15 29.52 -9.94
CA LEU A 182 4.70 29.73 -9.79
C LEU A 182 3.93 29.36 -11.05
N TYR A 183 4.41 29.77 -12.22
CA TYR A 183 3.80 29.39 -13.50
C TYR A 183 3.79 27.87 -13.67
N GLY A 184 4.91 27.19 -13.38
CA GLY A 184 5.00 25.73 -13.42
C GLY A 184 4.04 25.04 -12.45
N LEU A 185 3.94 25.53 -11.21
CA LEU A 185 3.03 24.99 -10.21
C LEU A 185 1.57 25.21 -10.58
N ASN A 186 1.20 26.41 -11.03
CA ASN A 186 -0.15 26.72 -11.48
C ASN A 186 -0.56 25.82 -12.65
N HIS A 187 0.34 25.59 -13.60
CA HIS A 187 0.10 24.67 -14.70
C HIS A 187 -0.09 23.22 -14.24
N ILE A 188 0.70 22.73 -13.28
CA ILE A 188 0.54 21.39 -12.70
C ILE A 188 -0.80 21.25 -11.97
N VAL A 189 -1.20 22.27 -11.20
CA VAL A 189 -2.48 22.30 -10.48
C VAL A 189 -3.64 22.26 -11.47
N TRP A 190 -3.62 23.09 -12.52
CA TRP A 190 -4.63 23.05 -13.57
C TRP A 190 -4.69 21.71 -14.30
N ALA A 191 -3.53 21.13 -14.63
CA ALA A 191 -3.47 19.80 -15.23
C ALA A 191 -4.00 18.70 -14.30
N ALA A 192 -3.82 18.85 -12.99
CA ALA A 192 -4.35 17.92 -11.98
C ALA A 192 -5.86 18.08 -11.79
N ILE A 193 -6.38 19.32 -11.77
CA ILE A 193 -7.82 19.63 -11.70
C ILE A 193 -8.53 19.07 -12.93
N GLN A 194 -7.98 19.27 -14.13
CA GLN A 194 -8.55 18.72 -15.37
C GLN A 194 -8.51 17.19 -15.44
N LYS A 195 -7.52 16.54 -14.80
CA LYS A 195 -7.51 15.07 -14.66
C LYS A 195 -8.51 14.57 -13.62
N GLY A 196 -8.75 15.34 -12.56
CA GLY A 196 -9.74 15.04 -11.52
C GLY A 196 -11.17 15.14 -12.04
N SER A 197 -11.49 16.18 -12.84
CA SER A 197 -12.80 16.34 -13.47
C SER A 197 -13.11 15.19 -14.43
N GLY A 198 -12.13 14.67 -15.17
CA GLY A 198 -12.33 13.50 -16.03
C GLY A 198 -12.68 12.21 -15.28
N GLN A 199 -12.19 12.03 -14.04
CA GLN A 199 -12.62 10.92 -13.18
C GLN A 199 -14.04 11.12 -12.65
N GLU A 200 -14.38 12.35 -12.26
CA GLU A 200 -15.72 12.71 -11.79
C GLU A 200 -16.78 12.56 -12.90
N THR A 201 -16.51 13.06 -14.11
CA THR A 201 -17.37 12.85 -15.28
C THR A 201 -17.54 11.36 -15.60
N ARG A 202 -16.46 10.57 -15.52
CA ARG A 202 -16.53 9.11 -15.76
C ARG A 202 -17.35 8.39 -14.68
N LEU A 203 -17.24 8.81 -13.42
CA LEU A 203 -18.04 8.27 -12.31
C LEU A 203 -19.52 8.64 -12.45
N LEU A 204 -19.83 9.87 -12.87
CA LEU A 204 -21.19 10.32 -13.13
C LEU A 204 -21.83 9.52 -14.28
N SER A 205 -21.13 9.36 -15.40
CA SER A 205 -21.62 8.51 -16.50
C SER A 205 -21.80 7.05 -16.08
N GLN A 206 -20.94 6.51 -15.21
CA GLN A 206 -21.13 5.16 -14.66
C GLN A 206 -22.36 5.07 -13.74
N LEU A 207 -22.61 6.11 -12.93
CA LEU A 207 -23.80 6.20 -12.06
C LEU A 207 -25.09 6.27 -12.88
N GLU A 208 -25.12 7.02 -13.98
CA GLU A 208 -26.27 7.10 -14.88
C GLU A 208 -26.60 5.75 -15.53
N VAL A 209 -25.59 5.04 -16.02
CA VAL A 209 -25.76 3.69 -16.60
C VAL A 209 -26.26 2.70 -15.55
N GLN A 210 -25.77 2.79 -14.30
CA GLN A 210 -26.23 1.93 -13.21
C GLN A 210 -27.69 2.22 -12.82
N ARG A 211 -28.10 3.50 -12.79
CA ARG A 211 -29.50 3.87 -12.51
C ARG A 211 -30.45 3.32 -13.57
N ALA A 212 -30.14 3.50 -14.85
CA ALA A 212 -30.97 2.96 -15.94
C ALA A 212 -31.11 1.44 -15.86
N ARG A 213 -30.04 0.74 -15.45
CA ARG A 213 -30.07 -0.71 -15.27
C ARG A 213 -30.91 -1.15 -14.07
N ASN A 214 -30.89 -0.39 -12.98
CA ASN A 214 -31.75 -0.67 -11.83
C ASN A 214 -33.23 -0.44 -12.16
N GLU A 215 -33.56 0.62 -12.88
CA GLU A 215 -34.94 0.88 -13.35
C GLU A 215 -35.45 -0.25 -14.27
N GLU A 216 -34.58 -0.80 -15.12
CA GLU A 216 -34.91 -1.97 -15.94
C GLU A 216 -35.17 -3.22 -15.09
N LEU A 217 -34.34 -3.48 -14.09
CA LEU A 217 -34.53 -4.61 -13.17
C LEU A 217 -35.81 -4.47 -12.35
N GLU A 218 -36.15 -3.25 -11.91
CA GLU A 218 -37.40 -2.96 -11.22
C GLU A 218 -38.62 -3.23 -12.12
N ARG A 219 -38.56 -2.81 -13.40
CA ARG A 219 -39.60 -3.13 -14.39
C ARG A 219 -39.75 -4.63 -14.60
N GLN A 220 -38.65 -5.36 -14.68
CA GLN A 220 -38.66 -6.82 -14.82
C GLN A 220 -39.24 -7.52 -13.59
N LEU A 221 -38.89 -7.06 -12.39
CA LEU A 221 -39.46 -7.58 -11.14
C LEU A 221 -40.97 -7.35 -11.07
N HIS A 222 -41.43 -6.15 -11.44
CA HIS A 222 -42.86 -5.84 -11.47
C HIS A 222 -43.61 -6.74 -12.46
N ALA A 223 -43.06 -6.92 -13.68
CA ALA A 223 -43.66 -7.80 -14.68
C ALA A 223 -43.74 -9.27 -14.20
N LEU A 224 -42.71 -9.76 -13.52
CA LEU A 224 -42.71 -11.11 -12.94
C LEU A 224 -43.73 -11.24 -11.79
N GLN A 225 -43.87 -10.21 -10.95
CA GLN A 225 -44.88 -10.17 -9.90
C GLN A 225 -46.30 -10.18 -10.47
N GLU A 226 -46.56 -9.43 -11.55
CA GLU A 226 -47.85 -9.44 -12.23
C GLU A 226 -48.14 -10.79 -12.88
N GLN A 227 -47.16 -11.41 -13.54
CA GLN A 227 -47.29 -12.76 -14.10
C GLN A 227 -47.59 -13.80 -13.02
N SER A 228 -46.88 -13.76 -11.88
CA SER A 228 -47.14 -14.65 -10.74
C SER A 228 -48.52 -14.43 -10.13
N ARG A 229 -48.97 -13.17 -10.02
CA ARG A 229 -50.30 -12.82 -9.50
C ARG A 229 -51.42 -13.26 -10.44
N ALA A 230 -51.23 -13.11 -11.75
CA ALA A 230 -52.18 -13.57 -12.76
C ALA A 230 -52.29 -15.09 -12.77
N ALA A 231 -51.17 -15.82 -12.70
CA ALA A 231 -51.14 -17.28 -12.58
C ALA A 231 -51.88 -17.77 -11.33
N PHE A 232 -51.70 -17.09 -10.19
CA PHE A 232 -52.39 -17.45 -8.94
C PHE A 232 -53.91 -17.13 -8.98
N SER A 233 -54.33 -16.11 -9.73
CA SER A 233 -55.75 -15.76 -9.89
C SER A 233 -56.49 -16.68 -10.85
N SER A 234 -55.81 -17.34 -11.80
CA SER A 234 -56.42 -18.30 -12.72
C SER A 234 -56.62 -19.70 -12.15
N GLU A 235 -56.05 -20.00 -10.97
CA GLU A 235 -56.17 -21.29 -10.29
C GLU A 235 -57.29 -21.35 -9.23
N LEU A 236 -58.04 -20.26 -9.03
CA LEU A 236 -59.19 -20.26 -8.11
C LEU A 236 -60.41 -20.92 -8.77
N PRO A 237 -60.93 -22.04 -8.25
CA PRO A 237 -62.10 -22.71 -8.82
C PRO A 237 -63.35 -21.81 -8.71
N PRO A 238 -64.32 -21.95 -9.62
CA PRO A 238 -65.54 -21.13 -9.61
C PRO A 238 -66.29 -21.33 -8.29
N LYS A 239 -66.73 -20.22 -7.68
CA LYS A 239 -67.59 -20.24 -6.50
C LYS A 239 -68.91 -20.96 -6.86
N ILE A 240 -69.19 -22.03 -6.11
CA ILE A 240 -70.49 -22.72 -6.06
C ILE A 240 -71.48 -21.83 -5.32
#